data_AF-A0A5M3N364-F1
#
_entry.id   AF-A0A5M3N364-F1
#
_cell.length_a   1.000
_cell.length_b   1.000
_cell.length_c   1.000
_cell.angle_alpha   90.00
_cell.angle_beta   90.00
_cell.angle_gamma   90.00
#
_symmetry.space_group_name_H-M   'P 1'
#
loop_
_entity.id
_entity.type
_entity.pdbx_description
1 polymer ?
#
loop_
_entity_poly.entity_id
_entity_poly.type
_entity_poly.pdbx_seq_one_letter_code
_entity_poly.pdbx_strand_id
1 'polypeptide(L)'
;MEGTCLACEGLVKDPQLVSILRRIDKGVHENAPHAYQPLAGLHVIIQRKMKQVQALRLGKINTAKSLAQGTTVLDNYKRFVVAAAHSDLSRLDTLFRVCIKNCMSC
;
A
#
# COMPACT_ATOMS: atom_id res chain seq x y z
N MET A 1 -1.93 -57.17 12.06
CA MET A 1 -1.49 -56.06 11.21
C MET A 1 -1.53 -56.58 9.78
N GLU A 2 -2.64 -56.35 9.10
CA GLU A 2 -2.82 -56.78 7.70
C GLU A 2 -1.80 -56.03 6.83
N GLY A 3 -1.01 -56.79 6.08
CA GLY A 3 0.05 -56.26 5.22
C GLY A 3 -0.55 -55.39 4.13
N THR A 4 -0.02 -54.18 3.99
CA THR A 4 -0.34 -53.28 2.87
C THR A 4 -0.02 -53.95 1.55
N CYS A 5 -0.88 -53.73 0.56
CA CYS A 5 -0.69 -54.24 -0.79
C CYS A 5 0.52 -53.60 -1.50
N LEU A 6 1.12 -54.27 -2.49
CA LEU A 6 2.26 -53.70 -3.26
C LEU A 6 1.92 -52.34 -3.91
N ALA A 7 0.67 -52.16 -4.36
CA ALA A 7 0.21 -50.87 -4.88
C ALA A 7 0.18 -49.78 -3.79
N CYS A 8 -0.19 -50.16 -2.57
CA CYS A 8 -0.24 -49.31 -1.39
C CYS A 8 1.17 -48.87 -0.98
N GLU A 9 2.16 -49.78 -1.06
CA GLU A 9 3.57 -49.48 -0.82
C GLU A 9 4.17 -48.60 -1.92
N GLY A 10 3.78 -48.82 -3.17
CA GLY A 10 4.17 -47.98 -4.31
C GLY A 10 3.65 -46.55 -4.21
N LEU A 11 2.43 -46.38 -3.67
CA LEU A 11 1.80 -45.08 -3.52
C LEU A 11 2.58 -44.14 -2.58
N VAL A 12 3.23 -44.66 -1.55
CA VAL A 12 4.08 -43.85 -0.64
C VAL A 12 5.28 -43.23 -1.38
N LYS A 13 5.74 -43.86 -2.46
CA LYS A 13 6.83 -43.36 -3.31
C LYS A 13 6.33 -42.44 -4.42
N ASP A 14 5.00 -42.28 -4.58
CA ASP A 14 4.44 -41.40 -5.59
C ASP A 14 4.74 -39.93 -5.25
N PRO A 15 5.45 -39.19 -6.13
CA PRO A 15 5.85 -37.83 -5.84
C PRO A 15 4.68 -36.86 -5.74
N GLN A 16 3.53 -37.15 -6.37
CA GLN A 16 2.35 -36.29 -6.23
C GLN A 16 1.75 -36.43 -4.84
N LEU A 17 1.57 -37.66 -4.35
CA LEU A 17 1.09 -37.90 -3.00
C LEU A 17 2.02 -37.28 -1.95
N VAL A 18 3.34 -37.46 -2.09
CA VAL A 18 4.32 -36.84 -1.19
C VAL A 18 4.20 -35.31 -1.20
N SER A 19 3.97 -34.70 -2.37
CA SER A 19 3.74 -33.26 -2.48
C SER A 19 2.45 -32.81 -1.80
N ILE A 20 1.37 -33.56 -1.95
CA ILE A 20 0.07 -33.28 -1.32
C ILE A 20 0.21 -33.37 0.20
N LEU A 21 0.77 -34.45 0.72
CA LEU A 21 0.99 -34.64 2.16
C LEU A 21 1.88 -33.53 2.73
N ARG A 22 2.94 -33.15 2.02
CA ARG A 22 3.81 -32.03 2.42
C ARG A 22 3.05 -30.71 2.49
N ARG A 23 2.10 -30.45 1.58
CA ARG A 23 1.28 -29.22 1.59
C ARG A 23 0.23 -29.23 2.69
N ILE A 24 -0.29 -30.40 3.04
CA ILE A 24 -1.19 -30.57 4.18
C ILE A 24 -0.43 -30.28 5.48
N ASP A 25 0.77 -30.83 5.63
CA ASP A 25 1.61 -30.69 6.83
C ASP A 25 2.23 -29.28 6.96
N LYS A 26 2.93 -28.82 5.92
CA LYS A 26 3.72 -27.58 5.94
C LYS A 26 2.96 -26.36 5.44
N GLY A 27 1.72 -26.54 4.99
CA GLY A 27 0.95 -25.52 4.31
C GLY A 27 1.35 -25.33 2.85
N VAL A 28 0.56 -24.51 2.17
CA VAL A 28 0.72 -24.19 0.75
C VAL A 28 1.50 -22.88 0.63
N HIS A 29 2.43 -22.84 -0.32
CA HIS A 29 3.24 -21.65 -0.57
C HIS A 29 2.37 -20.43 -0.87
N GLU A 30 2.72 -19.24 -0.38
CA GLU A 30 1.89 -18.03 -0.49
C GLU A 30 1.49 -17.67 -1.94
N ASN A 31 2.39 -17.92 -2.89
CA ASN A 31 2.15 -17.66 -4.33
C ASN A 31 1.37 -18.77 -5.06
N ALA A 32 0.92 -19.81 -4.38
CA ALA A 32 0.09 -20.82 -5.02
C ALA A 32 -1.27 -20.22 -5.43
N PRO A 33 -1.90 -20.75 -6.50
CA PRO A 33 -3.24 -20.31 -6.89
C PRO A 33 -4.22 -20.39 -5.72
N HIS A 34 -5.11 -19.41 -5.61
CA HIS A 34 -6.04 -19.29 -4.47
C HIS A 34 -6.94 -20.52 -4.29
N ALA A 35 -7.25 -21.24 -5.37
CA ALA A 35 -8.01 -22.49 -5.32
C ALA A 35 -7.33 -23.60 -4.50
N TYR A 36 -6.01 -23.54 -4.35
CA TYR A 36 -5.22 -24.51 -3.58
C TYR A 36 -4.79 -23.98 -2.21
N GLN A 37 -5.19 -22.76 -1.83
CA GLN A 37 -4.85 -22.22 -0.52
C GLN A 37 -5.81 -22.74 0.56
N PRO A 38 -5.32 -23.16 1.73
CA PRO A 38 -6.19 -23.38 2.87
C PRO A 38 -6.81 -22.05 3.32
N LEU A 39 -7.92 -22.14 4.06
CA LEU A 39 -8.65 -20.96 4.55
C LEU A 39 -7.74 -20.01 5.36
N ALA A 40 -6.83 -20.57 6.18
CA ALA A 40 -5.84 -19.79 6.92
C ALA A 40 -4.89 -19.01 5.98
N GLY A 41 -4.43 -19.63 4.90
CA GLY A 41 -3.58 -18.99 3.89
C GLY A 41 -4.32 -17.85 3.18
N LEU A 42 -5.58 -18.07 2.80
CA LEU A 42 -6.43 -17.03 2.24
C LEU A 42 -6.63 -15.85 3.20
N HIS A 43 -6.84 -16.11 4.49
CA HIS A 43 -6.97 -15.05 5.50
C HIS A 43 -5.71 -14.18 5.57
N VAL A 44 -4.52 -14.79 5.59
CA VAL A 44 -3.25 -14.06 5.60
C VAL A 44 -3.08 -13.20 4.35
N ILE A 45 -3.42 -13.74 3.17
CA ILE A 45 -3.36 -13.02 1.90
C ILE A 45 -4.31 -11.80 1.93
N ILE A 46 -5.54 -11.99 2.40
CA ILE A 46 -6.54 -10.91 2.52
C ILE A 46 -6.02 -9.81 3.44
N GLN A 47 -5.52 -10.16 4.62
CA GLN A 47 -4.97 -9.20 5.59
C GLN A 47 -3.82 -8.39 4.98
N ARG A 48 -2.91 -9.03 4.26
CA ARG A 48 -1.80 -8.34 3.58
C ARG A 48 -2.32 -7.37 2.50
N LYS A 49 -3.25 -7.82 1.66
CA LYS A 49 -3.85 -6.97 0.62
C LYS A 49 -4.63 -5.79 1.21
N MET A 50 -5.35 -5.99 2.32
CA MET A 50 -6.03 -4.91 3.03
C MET A 50 -5.05 -3.85 3.52
N LYS A 51 -3.93 -4.25 4.13
CA LYS A 51 -2.87 -3.32 4.56
C LYS A 51 -2.28 -2.54 3.38
N GLN A 52 -2.03 -3.20 2.25
CA GLN A 52 -1.54 -2.55 1.03
C GLN A 52 -2.55 -1.52 0.50
N VAL A 53 -3.83 -1.88 0.42
CA VAL A 53 -4.90 -0.96 0.00
C VAL A 53 -4.99 0.24 0.95
N GLN A 54 -4.89 0.01 2.26
CA GLN A 54 -4.90 1.09 3.24
C GLN A 54 -3.69 2.02 3.09
N ALA A 55 -2.50 1.47 2.90
CA ALA A 55 -1.29 2.24 2.64
C ALA A 55 -1.41 3.09 1.37
N LEU A 56 -1.94 2.52 0.28
CA LEU A 56 -2.20 3.24 -0.97
C LEU A 56 -3.23 4.37 -0.79
N ARG A 57 -4.29 4.14 -0.01
CA ARG A 57 -5.29 5.17 0.31
C ARG A 57 -4.67 6.33 1.09
N LEU A 58 -3.87 6.03 2.12
CA LEU A 58 -3.15 7.04 2.90
C LEU A 58 -2.15 7.81 2.03
N GLY A 59 -1.39 7.10 1.18
CA GLY A 59 -0.49 7.70 0.20
C GLY A 59 -1.22 8.69 -0.72
N LYS A 60 -2.36 8.30 -1.30
CA LYS A 60 -3.18 9.17 -2.14
C LYS A 60 -3.63 10.44 -1.41
N ILE A 61 -4.08 10.32 -0.16
CA ILE A 61 -4.51 11.47 0.65
C ILE A 61 -3.33 12.40 0.92
N ASN A 62 -2.18 11.84 1.30
CA ASN A 62 -0.98 12.63 1.58
C ASN A 62 -0.46 13.34 0.34
N THR A 63 -0.43 12.67 -0.81
CA THR A 63 -0.04 13.29 -2.09
C THR A 63 -1.02 14.39 -2.48
N ALA A 64 -2.34 14.17 -2.32
CA ALA A 64 -3.34 15.19 -2.59
C ALA A 64 -3.18 16.42 -1.67
N LYS A 65 -2.92 16.20 -0.37
CA LYS A 65 -2.66 17.28 0.59
C LYS A 65 -1.39 18.06 0.23
N SER A 66 -0.30 17.36 -0.07
CA SER A 66 0.97 17.98 -0.48
C SER A 66 0.82 18.78 -1.77
N LEU A 67 0.09 18.24 -2.75
CA LEU A 67 -0.20 18.97 -3.99
C LEU A 67 -1.05 20.21 -3.72
N ALA A 68 -2.10 20.10 -2.90
CA ALA A 68 -2.93 21.25 -2.52
C ALA A 68 -2.08 22.35 -1.83
N GLN A 69 -1.20 21.97 -0.90
CA GLN A 69 -0.24 22.90 -0.29
C GLN A 69 0.70 23.53 -1.33
N GLY A 70 1.22 22.76 -2.27
CA GLY A 70 2.04 23.29 -3.37
C GLY A 70 1.28 24.31 -4.22
N THR A 71 0.00 24.03 -4.54
CA THR A 71 -0.83 24.96 -5.32
C THR A 71 -1.13 26.27 -4.59
N THR A 72 -1.34 26.23 -3.28
CA THR A 72 -1.57 27.46 -2.49
C THR A 72 -0.31 28.30 -2.37
N VAL A 73 0.86 27.68 -2.20
CA VAL A 73 2.16 28.38 -2.22
C VAL A 73 2.37 29.05 -3.58
N LEU A 74 2.09 28.35 -4.68
CA LEU A 74 2.27 28.87 -6.03
C LEU A 74 1.30 30.02 -6.35
N ASP A 75 0.04 29.93 -5.91
CA ASP A 75 -0.93 31.03 -6.02
C ASP A 75 -0.51 32.27 -5.21
N ASN A 76 -0.06 32.07 -3.98
CA ASN A 76 0.45 33.15 -3.14
C ASN A 76 1.68 33.82 -3.78
N TYR A 77 2.60 33.03 -4.34
CA TYR A 77 3.77 33.55 -5.06
C TYR A 77 3.36 34.37 -6.29
N LYS A 78 2.39 33.91 -7.09
CA LYS A 78 1.86 34.68 -8.22
C LYS A 78 1.28 36.03 -7.77
N ARG A 79 0.48 36.03 -6.71
CA ARG A 79 -0.10 37.27 -6.14
C ARG A 79 0.98 38.21 -5.63
N PHE A 80 2.04 37.67 -5.05
CA PHE A 80 3.19 38.43 -4.58
C PHE A 80 3.91 39.13 -5.73
N VAL A 81 4.23 38.41 -6.81
CA VAL A 81 4.89 38.98 -7.99
C VAL A 81 4.04 40.09 -8.61
N VAL A 82 2.72 39.89 -8.71
CA VAL A 82 1.79 40.92 -9.22
C VAL A 82 1.77 42.15 -8.31
N ALA A 83 1.67 41.97 -6.98
CA ALA A 83 1.68 43.10 -6.04
C ALA A 83 3.01 43.87 -6.06
N ALA A 84 4.14 43.16 -6.23
CA ALA A 84 5.46 43.76 -6.39
C ALA A 84 5.56 44.59 -7.68
N ALA A 85 5.03 44.08 -8.79
CA ALA A 85 5.00 44.81 -10.07
C ALA A 85 4.15 46.10 -10.00
N HIS A 86 3.11 46.11 -9.16
CA HIS A 86 2.25 47.27 -8.93
C HIS A 86 2.69 48.17 -7.77
N SER A 87 3.83 47.90 -7.13
CA SER A 87 4.34 48.65 -5.98
C SER A 87 3.34 48.77 -4.81
N ASP A 88 2.46 47.80 -4.64
CA ASP A 88 1.42 47.79 -3.61
C ASP A 88 1.97 47.21 -2.30
N LEU A 89 2.59 48.09 -1.50
CA LEU A 89 3.28 47.73 -0.25
C LEU A 89 2.34 47.14 0.82
N SER A 90 1.08 47.62 0.89
CA SER A 90 0.10 47.09 1.85
C SER A 90 -0.32 45.66 1.51
N ARG A 91 -0.50 45.38 0.22
CA ARG A 91 -0.80 44.03 -0.26
C ARG A 91 0.40 43.09 -0.14
N LEU A 92 1.62 43.59 -0.31
CA LEU A 92 2.85 42.84 -0.06
C LEU A 92 3.00 42.42 1.40
N ASP A 93 2.79 43.32 2.38
CA ASP A 93 2.87 42.98 3.81
C ASP A 93 1.84 41.90 4.18
N THR A 94 0.62 42.04 3.67
CA THR A 94 -0.47 41.07 3.91
C THR A 94 -0.11 39.70 3.36
N LEU A 95 0.41 39.63 2.12
CA LEU A 95 0.83 38.38 1.51
C LEU A 95 2.04 37.77 2.23
N PHE A 96 2.98 38.58 2.71
CA PHE A 96 4.10 38.12 3.54
C PHE A 96 3.63 37.43 4.82
N ARG A 97 2.68 38.04 5.54
CA ARG A 97 2.10 37.45 6.76
C ARG A 97 1.39 36.12 6.47
N VAL A 98 0.63 36.05 5.38
CA VAL A 98 -0.06 34.82 4.97
C VAL A 98 0.94 33.73 4.58
N CYS A 99 1.99 34.07 3.81
CA CYS A 99 3.05 33.13 3.43
C CYS A 99 3.79 32.60 4.66
N ILE A 100 4.19 33.46 5.60
CA ILE A 100 4.86 33.06 6.84
C ILE A 100 3.95 32.14 7.66
N LYS A 101 2.68 32.49 7.83
CA LYS A 101 1.70 31.67 8.57
C LYS A 101 1.53 30.28 7.95
N ASN A 102 1.44 30.21 6.62
CA ASN A 102 1.27 28.95 5.89
C ASN A 102 2.56 28.10 5.88
N CYS A 103 3.74 28.73 5.92
CA CYS A 103 5.02 28.05 6.02
C CYS A 103 5.27 27.48 7.43
N MET A 104 4.72 28.12 8.48
CA MET A 104 4.81 27.64 9.87
C MET A 104 3.71 26.65 10.29
N SER A 105 2.75 26.35 9.41
CA SER A 105 1.70 25.34 9.65
C SER A 105 1.95 24.03 8.89
N CYS A 106 3.21 23.81 8.47
CA CYS A 106 3.71 22.56 7.90
C CYS A 106 3.77 21.44 8.95
#